data_AF-A0AAU0MNC5-F1
#
_entry.id   AF-A0AAU0MNC5-F1
#
_cell.length_a   1.000
_cell.length_b   1.000
_cell.length_c   1.000
_cell.angle_alpha   90.00
_cell.angle_beta   90.00
_cell.angle_gamma   90.00
#
_symmetry.space_group_name_H-M   'P 1'
#
loop_
_entity.id
_entity.type
_entity.pdbx_description
1 polymer ?
#
loop_
_entity_poly.entity_id
_entity_poly.type
_entity_poly.pdbx_seq_one_letter_code
_entity_poly.pdbx_strand_id
1 'polypeptide(L)'
;MSHLTMTRRIALLGGAAGLVSAYAIAEGDPASDGSVSAKEWAMGPAMPLAVQEIYPALHKGRIHLAGGFVAENGTITGPTAIHHALDLETGVWSARASLPAARHHPHLISFKDKLYAIGGFESAPEAIWQMQSTAWVYDDAGDAWSDAPALPAPRGEAVTTVIGEGLHFAGGREQIGTANAAWSDHVDTNTHWRFDGSVWRDVAPLPTARNSAAAAMIGENWHVVGGRTVADGNTPAHEVYDAREDRWRSAAPMPQGQAGLAAASVGGMLYAFGGEFFDNGGGVYPEAWVYDPASDVWAAIPDMPYPRHGLGGVAVEDKIYLIGGALEVGGTETTSIVEIYAP
;
A
#
# COMPACT_ATOMS: atom_id res chain seq x y z
N MET A 1 -0.82 17.02 47.09
CA MET A 1 -0.58 15.60 46.75
C MET A 1 -1.26 15.36 45.42
N SER A 2 -0.44 15.13 44.40
CA SER A 2 -0.76 15.16 42.98
C SER A 2 -1.60 13.96 42.54
N HIS A 3 -2.56 14.25 41.66
CA HIS A 3 -3.33 13.30 40.86
C HIS A 3 -2.41 12.38 40.03
N LEU A 4 -2.75 11.09 39.94
CA LEU A 4 -2.31 10.22 38.85
C LEU A 4 -3.54 9.53 38.25
N THR A 5 -4.00 10.07 37.13
CA THR A 5 -4.83 9.42 36.13
C THR A 5 -3.98 8.36 35.41
N MET A 6 -4.40 7.09 35.42
CA MET A 6 -3.78 6.04 34.59
C MET A 6 -4.55 5.90 33.27
N THR A 7 -3.86 6.17 32.17
CA THR A 7 -4.33 6.05 30.79
C THR A 7 -3.94 4.68 30.20
N ARG A 8 -4.80 4.17 29.30
CA ARG A 8 -4.65 3.05 28.34
C ARG A 8 -3.24 2.46 28.12
N ARG A 9 -3.15 1.12 27.99
CA ARG A 9 -2.42 0.38 26.92
C ARG A 9 -2.50 -1.15 27.16
N ILE A 10 -3.00 -1.90 26.17
CA ILE A 10 -2.59 -3.25 25.68
C ILE A 10 -3.72 -3.81 24.80
N ALA A 11 -3.48 -3.88 23.50
CA ALA A 11 -4.09 -4.78 22.50
C ALA A 11 -3.21 -4.59 21.24
N LEU A 12 -2.77 -5.57 20.45
CA LEU A 12 -3.10 -6.97 20.27
C LEU A 12 -1.81 -7.74 19.92
N LEU A 13 -1.73 -8.99 20.39
CA LEU A 13 -1.19 -10.12 19.61
C LEU A 13 -1.66 -11.41 20.31
N GLY A 14 -2.45 -12.20 19.58
CA GLY A 14 -2.75 -13.59 19.92
C GLY A 14 -4.16 -13.87 20.43
N GLY A 15 -4.87 -14.76 19.73
CA GLY A 15 -5.93 -15.58 20.30
C GLY A 15 -7.29 -15.48 19.61
N ALA A 16 -7.45 -16.16 18.48
CA ALA A 16 -8.76 -16.54 17.98
C ALA A 16 -9.38 -17.60 18.92
N ALA A 17 -10.58 -17.32 19.43
CA ALA A 17 -11.48 -18.33 19.98
C ALA A 17 -12.86 -18.08 19.37
N GLY A 18 -13.28 -18.99 18.51
CA GLY A 18 -14.48 -18.86 17.70
C GLY A 18 -15.78 -18.91 18.49
N LEU A 19 -16.78 -18.23 17.96
CA LEU A 19 -18.19 -18.52 18.20
C LEU A 19 -18.90 -18.49 16.84
N VAL A 20 -19.29 -19.68 16.40
CA VAL A 20 -20.15 -19.89 15.23
C VAL A 20 -21.51 -19.29 15.55
N SER A 21 -21.95 -18.33 14.73
CA SER A 21 -23.37 -17.99 14.63
C SER A 21 -23.79 -18.16 13.18
N ALA A 22 -24.52 -19.25 12.93
CA ALA A 22 -25.20 -19.47 11.66
C ALA A 22 -26.42 -18.55 11.61
N TYR A 23 -26.56 -17.77 10.54
CA TYR A 23 -27.87 -17.32 10.09
C TYR A 23 -28.03 -17.52 8.60
N ALA A 24 -29.21 -18.02 8.26
CA ALA A 24 -29.56 -18.59 6.98
C ALA A 24 -29.91 -17.52 5.92
N ILE A 25 -29.69 -17.97 4.68
CA ILE A 25 -30.11 -17.45 3.38
C ILE A 25 -31.54 -16.86 3.38
N ALA A 26 -31.71 -15.72 2.70
CA ALA A 26 -33.01 -15.26 2.22
C ALA A 26 -32.89 -14.84 0.74
N GLU A 27 -33.60 -15.55 -0.13
CA GLU A 27 -33.91 -15.13 -1.49
C GLU A 27 -34.98 -14.02 -1.47
N GLY A 28 -34.84 -13.02 -2.34
CA GLY A 28 -35.90 -12.07 -2.64
C GLY A 28 -35.41 -10.86 -3.41
N ASP A 29 -35.81 -10.74 -4.69
CA ASP A 29 -35.78 -9.51 -5.46
C ASP A 29 -37.12 -8.77 -5.27
N PRO A 30 -37.12 -7.44 -5.08
CA PRO A 30 -37.77 -6.62 -6.10
C PRO A 30 -37.10 -5.24 -6.36
N ALA A 31 -36.73 -5.03 -7.62
CA ALA A 31 -36.90 -3.83 -8.45
C ALA A 31 -36.68 -2.40 -7.86
N SER A 32 -35.56 -1.83 -8.33
CA SER A 32 -35.30 -0.43 -8.72
C SER A 32 -35.33 0.69 -7.67
N ASP A 33 -34.16 1.02 -7.13
CA ASP A 33 -33.64 2.39 -7.14
C ASP A 33 -32.10 2.39 -7.26
N GLY A 34 -31.57 3.31 -8.07
CA GLY A 34 -30.15 3.68 -8.07
C GLY A 34 -29.11 2.63 -8.49
N SER A 35 -29.38 1.73 -9.44
CA SER A 35 -28.38 0.75 -9.90
C SER A 35 -27.09 1.44 -10.35
N VAL A 36 -26.09 1.42 -9.48
CA VAL A 36 -24.71 1.68 -9.80
C VAL A 36 -24.31 0.63 -10.82
N SER A 37 -23.89 1.06 -12.01
CA SER A 37 -23.76 0.12 -13.12
C SER A 37 -22.58 -0.82 -12.87
N ALA A 38 -22.78 -2.12 -13.06
CA ALA A 38 -21.73 -3.15 -13.15
C ALA A 38 -20.74 -2.93 -14.33
N LYS A 39 -20.63 -1.70 -14.86
CA LYS A 39 -19.74 -1.33 -15.97
C LYS A 39 -18.38 -0.82 -15.52
N GLU A 40 -18.25 -0.32 -14.29
CA GLU A 40 -17.00 0.29 -13.80
C GLU A 40 -16.05 -0.74 -13.18
N TRP A 41 -16.58 -1.79 -12.56
CA TRP A 41 -15.80 -2.85 -11.94
C TRP A 41 -15.75 -4.12 -12.80
N ALA A 42 -14.55 -4.68 -12.96
CA ALA A 42 -14.34 -5.97 -13.58
C ALA A 42 -13.31 -6.80 -12.81
N MET A 43 -13.38 -8.13 -12.92
CA MET A 43 -12.32 -9.00 -12.42
C MET A 43 -11.18 -9.06 -13.44
N GLY A 44 -9.95 -8.86 -12.97
CA GLY A 44 -8.73 -9.11 -13.72
C GLY A 44 -8.25 -10.56 -13.60
N PRO A 45 -7.15 -10.92 -14.29
CA PRO A 45 -6.50 -12.21 -14.12
C PRO A 45 -6.01 -12.38 -12.67
N ALA A 46 -6.52 -13.38 -11.97
CA ALA A 46 -6.11 -13.66 -10.59
C ALA A 46 -4.62 -13.95 -10.49
N MET A 47 -4.00 -13.51 -9.38
CA MET A 47 -2.59 -13.74 -9.13
C MET A 47 -2.29 -15.23 -8.91
N PRO A 48 -1.08 -15.71 -9.23
CA PRO A 48 -0.68 -17.09 -8.96
C PRO A 48 -0.55 -17.43 -7.47
N LEU A 49 -0.45 -16.41 -6.61
CA LEU A 49 -0.25 -16.54 -5.16
C LEU A 49 -1.08 -15.46 -4.45
N ALA A 50 -1.75 -15.85 -3.37
CA ALA A 50 -2.42 -14.90 -2.50
C ALA A 50 -1.38 -14.18 -1.63
N VAL A 51 -1.36 -12.84 -1.69
CA VAL A 51 -0.44 -12.01 -0.92
C VAL A 51 -1.11 -10.69 -0.52
N GLN A 52 -0.65 -10.15 0.60
CA GLN A 52 -1.01 -8.84 1.12
C GLN A 52 0.24 -8.06 1.50
N GLU A 53 0.07 -6.79 1.81
CA GLU A 53 1.13 -5.89 2.25
C GLU A 53 2.19 -5.69 1.17
N ILE A 54 1.71 -5.20 0.03
CA ILE A 54 2.40 -5.20 -1.26
C ILE A 54 2.37 -3.82 -1.94
N TYR A 55 3.40 -3.54 -2.73
CA TYR A 55 3.52 -2.32 -3.52
C TYR A 55 3.93 -2.69 -4.95
N PRO A 56 2.99 -3.10 -5.81
CA PRO A 56 3.27 -3.47 -7.19
C PRO A 56 3.65 -2.24 -8.04
N ALA A 57 4.29 -2.48 -9.19
CA ALA A 57 4.69 -1.42 -10.10
C ALA A 57 4.40 -1.76 -11.57
N LEU A 58 3.97 -0.76 -12.34
CA LEU A 58 3.99 -0.83 -13.80
C LEU A 58 5.43 -0.63 -14.30
N HIS A 59 5.95 -1.62 -15.02
CA HIS A 59 7.27 -1.56 -15.64
C HIS A 59 7.24 -2.26 -17.00
N LYS A 60 7.67 -1.57 -18.06
CA LYS A 60 7.79 -2.11 -19.43
C LYS A 60 6.58 -2.92 -19.90
N GLY A 61 5.38 -2.36 -19.73
CA GLY A 61 4.12 -2.98 -20.18
C GLY A 61 3.64 -4.15 -19.32
N ARG A 62 4.21 -4.33 -18.12
CA ARG A 62 3.82 -5.37 -17.17
C ARG A 62 3.56 -4.81 -15.81
N ILE A 63 2.61 -5.40 -15.09
CA ILE A 63 2.47 -5.16 -13.65
C ILE A 63 3.32 -6.17 -12.91
N HIS A 64 4.36 -5.68 -12.24
CA HIS A 64 5.26 -6.49 -11.43
C HIS A 64 4.81 -6.49 -9.97
N LEU A 65 4.86 -7.68 -9.37
CA LEU A 65 4.64 -7.89 -7.95
C LEU A 65 5.68 -8.85 -7.42
N ALA A 66 6.43 -8.42 -6.40
CA ALA A 66 7.47 -9.23 -5.77
C ALA A 66 7.38 -9.06 -4.25
N GLY A 67 7.48 -10.16 -3.53
CA GLY A 67 7.32 -10.18 -2.08
C GLY A 67 5.87 -10.09 -1.62
N GLY A 68 5.67 -9.54 -0.42
CA GLY A 68 4.40 -9.53 0.31
C GLY A 68 4.37 -10.57 1.44
N PHE A 69 3.33 -10.50 2.25
CA PHE A 69 3.01 -11.50 3.26
C PHE A 69 2.12 -12.60 2.69
N VAL A 70 2.44 -13.84 3.02
CA VAL A 70 1.60 -15.01 2.77
C VAL A 70 0.95 -15.48 4.07
N ALA A 71 -0.24 -16.04 3.94
CA ALA A 71 -0.99 -16.63 5.05
C ALA A 71 -1.53 -18.01 4.67
N GLU A 72 -1.58 -18.90 5.65
CA GLU A 72 -2.18 -20.23 5.55
C GLU A 72 -3.16 -20.42 6.70
N ASN A 73 -4.39 -20.86 6.39
CA ASN A 73 -5.44 -21.12 7.38
C ASN A 73 -5.68 -19.92 8.34
N GLY A 74 -5.67 -18.70 7.79
CA GLY A 74 -5.89 -17.47 8.55
C GLY A 74 -4.72 -17.03 9.42
N THR A 75 -3.52 -17.60 9.24
CA THR A 75 -2.32 -17.24 9.98
C THR A 75 -1.21 -16.82 9.02
N ILE A 76 -0.60 -15.67 9.27
CA ILE A 76 0.59 -15.21 8.53
C ILE A 76 1.72 -16.23 8.74
N THR A 77 2.23 -16.79 7.66
CA THR A 77 3.36 -17.73 7.69
C THR A 77 4.71 -17.04 7.46
N GLY A 78 4.69 -15.84 6.87
CA GLY A 78 5.87 -14.99 6.71
C GLY A 78 5.88 -14.24 5.38
N PRO A 79 6.94 -13.47 5.10
CA PRO A 79 7.14 -12.87 3.80
C PRO A 79 7.50 -13.92 2.75
N THR A 80 7.24 -13.58 1.49
CA THR A 80 7.74 -14.33 0.34
C THR A 80 8.84 -13.56 -0.40
N ALA A 81 9.64 -14.29 -1.18
CA ALA A 81 10.58 -13.71 -2.15
C ALA A 81 10.04 -13.78 -3.59
N ILE A 82 8.88 -14.43 -3.78
CA ILE A 82 8.33 -14.74 -5.10
C ILE A 82 8.06 -13.44 -5.88
N HIS A 83 8.39 -13.46 -7.17
CA HIS A 83 8.17 -12.37 -8.12
C HIS A 83 7.35 -12.89 -9.31
N HIS A 84 6.21 -12.26 -9.57
CA HIS A 84 5.39 -12.48 -10.75
C HIS A 84 5.17 -11.18 -11.51
N ALA A 85 4.98 -11.29 -12.83
CA ALA A 85 4.62 -10.16 -13.67
C ALA A 85 3.41 -10.52 -14.53
N LEU A 86 2.38 -9.67 -14.48
CA LEU A 86 1.23 -9.71 -15.39
C LEU A 86 1.62 -9.02 -16.69
N ASP A 87 1.61 -9.75 -17.78
CA ASP A 87 1.77 -9.19 -19.10
C ASP A 87 0.42 -8.62 -19.58
N LEU A 88 0.37 -7.29 -19.79
CA LEU A 88 -0.89 -6.58 -20.05
C LEU A 88 -1.45 -6.82 -21.45
N GLU A 89 -0.62 -7.26 -22.40
CA GLU A 89 -1.06 -7.62 -23.75
C GLU A 89 -1.75 -8.99 -23.75
N THR A 90 -1.18 -9.94 -23.02
CA THR A 90 -1.68 -11.34 -23.01
C THR A 90 -2.65 -11.64 -21.86
N GLY A 91 -2.65 -10.82 -20.80
CA GLY A 91 -3.42 -11.07 -19.58
C GLY A 91 -2.88 -12.24 -18.74
N VAL A 92 -1.61 -12.64 -18.95
CA VAL A 92 -1.02 -13.81 -18.31
C VAL A 92 0.01 -13.40 -17.25
N TRP A 93 -0.14 -13.94 -16.05
CA TRP A 93 0.89 -13.89 -15.01
C TRP A 93 2.00 -14.89 -15.31
N SER A 94 3.24 -14.45 -15.19
CA SER A 94 4.43 -15.28 -15.37
C SER A 94 5.39 -15.11 -14.20
N ALA A 95 6.05 -16.20 -13.81
CA ALA A 95 7.12 -16.16 -12.82
C ALA A 95 8.34 -15.42 -13.37
N ARG A 96 9.03 -14.71 -12.47
CA ARG A 96 10.30 -14.03 -12.67
C ARG A 96 11.27 -14.45 -11.58
N ALA A 97 12.54 -14.06 -11.69
CA ALA A 97 13.48 -14.27 -10.61
C ALA A 97 12.98 -13.65 -9.30
N SER A 98 12.97 -14.50 -8.27
CA SER A 98 12.64 -14.12 -6.90
C SER A 98 13.59 -13.05 -6.38
N LEU A 99 13.08 -12.23 -5.44
CA LEU A 99 13.90 -11.31 -4.66
C LEU A 99 15.06 -12.05 -3.99
N PRO A 100 16.23 -11.41 -3.82
CA PRO A 100 17.37 -12.02 -3.13
C PRO A 100 17.10 -12.45 -1.69
N ALA A 101 16.11 -11.83 -1.02
CA ALA A 101 15.58 -12.27 0.26
C ALA A 101 14.06 -12.01 0.32
N ALA A 102 13.35 -12.80 1.13
CA ALA A 102 11.92 -12.65 1.33
C ALA A 102 11.59 -11.31 2.02
N ARG A 103 10.63 -10.56 1.49
CA ARG A 103 10.29 -9.21 1.93
C ARG A 103 8.78 -9.01 1.93
N HIS A 104 8.23 -8.43 2.99
CA HIS A 104 6.90 -7.81 2.94
C HIS A 104 7.03 -6.28 2.92
N HIS A 105 6.04 -5.60 2.35
CA HIS A 105 6.12 -4.18 2.00
C HIS A 105 7.36 -3.76 1.16
N PRO A 106 7.91 -4.58 0.24
CA PRO A 106 8.92 -4.04 -0.68
C PRO A 106 8.27 -3.00 -1.58
N HIS A 107 8.83 -1.79 -1.65
CA HIS A 107 8.34 -0.78 -2.58
C HIS A 107 8.91 -1.08 -3.97
N LEU A 108 8.08 -1.62 -4.85
CA LEU A 108 8.46 -1.75 -6.26
C LEU A 108 8.25 -0.43 -6.98
N ILE A 109 9.20 -0.04 -7.83
CA ILE A 109 9.05 1.16 -8.66
C ILE A 109 9.93 1.11 -9.91
N SER A 110 9.35 1.54 -11.03
CA SER A 110 10.07 1.71 -12.30
C SER A 110 10.81 3.05 -12.31
N PHE A 111 12.13 3.03 -12.43
CA PHE A 111 12.97 4.23 -12.45
C PHE A 111 14.15 4.03 -13.39
N LYS A 112 14.43 5.00 -14.27
CA LYS A 112 15.53 4.97 -15.24
C LYS A 112 15.62 3.64 -16.02
N ASP A 113 14.47 3.21 -16.54
CA ASP A 113 14.31 1.96 -17.32
C ASP A 113 14.65 0.66 -16.57
N LYS A 114 14.65 0.70 -15.24
CA LYS A 114 14.83 -0.48 -14.39
C LYS A 114 13.74 -0.57 -13.33
N LEU A 115 13.43 -1.78 -12.91
CA LEU A 115 12.56 -2.03 -11.77
C LEU A 115 13.40 -2.13 -10.49
N TYR A 116 13.04 -1.36 -9.48
CA TYR A 116 13.66 -1.39 -8.16
C TYR A 116 12.73 -2.06 -7.15
N ALA A 117 13.30 -2.71 -6.14
CA ALA A 117 12.62 -3.17 -4.93
C ALA A 117 13.34 -2.57 -3.72
N ILE A 118 12.66 -1.75 -2.92
CA ILE A 118 13.31 -0.88 -1.93
C ILE A 118 12.68 -1.02 -0.54
N GLY A 119 13.53 -1.26 0.46
CA GLY A 119 13.14 -1.29 1.87
C GLY A 119 12.15 -2.41 2.20
N GLY A 120 11.18 -2.08 3.03
CA GLY A 120 10.22 -3.05 3.57
C GLY A 120 10.81 -3.80 4.75
N PHE A 121 10.31 -5.01 4.99
CA PHE A 121 10.64 -5.77 6.18
C PHE A 121 11.01 -7.22 5.86
N GLU A 122 11.98 -7.74 6.61
CA GLU A 122 12.29 -9.17 6.70
C GLU A 122 11.67 -9.77 7.97
N SER A 123 11.57 -11.11 7.98
CA SER A 123 11.19 -11.87 9.16
C SER A 123 12.34 -12.76 9.67
N ALA A 124 12.52 -12.79 10.98
CA ALA A 124 13.27 -13.82 11.71
C ALA A 124 12.32 -14.52 12.72
N PRO A 125 12.69 -15.69 13.30
CA PRO A 125 11.82 -16.51 14.16
C PRO A 125 11.14 -15.82 15.36
N GLU A 126 11.48 -14.57 15.69
CA GLU A 126 10.84 -13.75 16.73
C GLU A 126 10.69 -12.28 16.33
N ALA A 127 10.94 -11.94 15.06
CA ALA A 127 11.00 -10.56 14.56
C ALA A 127 10.44 -10.50 13.15
N ILE A 128 9.13 -10.31 13.01
CA ILE A 128 8.45 -10.24 11.70
C ILE A 128 8.31 -8.82 11.18
N TRP A 129 8.89 -7.82 11.85
CA TRP A 129 8.81 -6.41 11.46
C TRP A 129 10.21 -5.81 11.34
N GLN A 130 11.20 -6.56 10.87
CA GLN A 130 12.55 -6.04 10.78
C GLN A 130 12.72 -5.15 9.54
N MET A 131 12.64 -3.83 9.72
CA MET A 131 12.79 -2.86 8.63
C MET A 131 14.18 -2.93 8.03
N GLN A 132 14.25 -2.72 6.72
CA GLN A 132 15.48 -2.93 5.95
C GLN A 132 15.78 -1.70 5.12
N SER A 133 17.07 -1.40 4.97
CA SER A 133 17.54 -0.31 4.09
C SER A 133 17.92 -0.82 2.71
N THR A 134 18.04 -2.15 2.54
CA THR A 134 18.49 -2.78 1.31
C THR A 134 17.55 -2.48 0.15
N ALA A 135 18.15 -2.38 -1.02
CA ALA A 135 17.46 -2.18 -2.27
C ALA A 135 18.07 -3.08 -3.32
N TRP A 136 17.23 -3.52 -4.26
CA TRP A 136 17.65 -4.30 -5.40
C TRP A 136 17.13 -3.70 -6.69
N VAL A 137 17.83 -3.98 -7.78
CA VAL A 137 17.45 -3.61 -9.13
C VAL A 137 17.36 -4.86 -9.99
N TYR A 138 16.26 -4.97 -10.74
CA TYR A 138 15.96 -6.08 -11.63
C TYR A 138 16.49 -5.79 -13.03
N ASP A 139 17.17 -6.78 -13.59
CA ASP A 139 17.57 -6.83 -14.99
C ASP A 139 16.59 -7.68 -15.79
N ASP A 140 15.80 -7.04 -16.66
CA ASP A 140 14.83 -7.74 -17.50
C ASP A 140 15.47 -8.73 -18.47
N ALA A 141 16.69 -8.44 -18.95
CA ALA A 141 17.34 -9.27 -19.97
C ALA A 141 17.87 -10.58 -19.38
N GLY A 142 18.48 -10.49 -18.19
CA GLY A 142 18.98 -11.65 -17.45
C GLY A 142 17.95 -12.35 -16.57
N ASP A 143 16.75 -11.76 -16.39
CA ASP A 143 15.76 -12.17 -15.38
C ASP A 143 16.45 -12.39 -14.02
N ALA A 144 17.06 -11.33 -13.48
CA ALA A 144 17.87 -11.42 -12.28
C ALA A 144 17.83 -10.14 -11.46
N TRP A 145 17.91 -10.28 -10.13
CA TRP A 145 18.09 -9.16 -9.22
C TRP A 145 19.56 -8.97 -8.86
N SER A 146 19.96 -7.72 -8.67
CA SER A 146 21.28 -7.34 -8.18
C SER A 146 21.15 -6.20 -7.15
N ASP A 147 22.20 -5.98 -6.36
CA ASP A 147 22.20 -4.92 -5.36
C ASP A 147 22.07 -3.52 -5.99
N ALA A 148 21.25 -2.69 -5.36
CA ALA A 148 21.11 -1.28 -5.66
C ALA A 148 21.54 -0.43 -4.45
N PRO A 149 21.81 0.88 -4.64
CA PRO A 149 22.13 1.76 -3.51
C PRO A 149 21.04 1.74 -2.44
N ALA A 150 21.42 1.34 -1.23
CA ALA A 150 20.54 1.24 -0.07
C ALA A 150 19.97 2.62 0.34
N LEU A 151 18.79 2.58 0.98
CA LEU A 151 18.22 3.73 1.66
C LEU A 151 19.18 4.28 2.73
N PRO A 152 19.13 5.59 3.05
CA PRO A 152 19.93 6.18 4.12
C PRO A 152 19.73 5.54 5.50
N ALA A 153 18.53 4.99 5.76
CA ALA A 153 18.19 4.24 6.97
C ALA A 153 17.12 3.19 6.66
N PRO A 154 16.96 2.15 7.50
CA PRO A 154 15.90 1.14 7.32
C PRO A 154 14.50 1.75 7.34
N ARG A 155 13.63 1.29 6.42
CA ARG A 155 12.31 1.91 6.23
C ARG A 155 11.26 0.91 5.75
N GLY A 156 10.08 0.96 6.34
CA GLY A 156 8.89 0.21 5.92
C GLY A 156 7.63 1.08 5.92
N GLU A 157 6.57 0.59 5.26
CA GLU A 157 5.24 1.24 5.20
C GLU A 157 5.25 2.69 4.66
N ALA A 158 6.13 2.97 3.71
CA ALA A 158 6.30 4.31 3.14
C ALA A 158 5.56 4.45 1.80
N VAL A 159 5.76 5.57 1.12
CA VAL A 159 5.26 5.80 -0.24
C VAL A 159 6.41 6.16 -1.17
N THR A 160 6.30 5.77 -2.44
CA THR A 160 7.31 6.05 -3.47
C THR A 160 6.69 6.65 -4.73
N THR A 161 7.48 7.42 -5.47
CA THR A 161 7.12 7.91 -6.80
C THR A 161 8.37 8.27 -7.62
N VAL A 162 8.20 8.60 -8.89
CA VAL A 162 9.25 9.23 -9.72
C VAL A 162 8.76 10.60 -10.17
N ILE A 163 9.56 11.64 -9.92
CA ILE A 163 9.29 13.03 -10.33
C ILE A 163 10.51 13.55 -11.09
N GLY A 164 10.31 13.89 -12.37
CA GLY A 164 11.40 14.24 -13.27
C GLY A 164 12.46 13.13 -13.30
N GLU A 165 13.70 13.46 -12.98
CA GLU A 165 14.82 12.51 -12.96
C GLU A 165 15.08 11.85 -11.58
N GLY A 166 14.19 12.05 -10.61
CA GLY A 166 14.37 11.56 -9.24
C GLY A 166 13.34 10.51 -8.84
N LEU A 167 13.80 9.48 -8.14
CA LEU A 167 12.92 8.58 -7.38
C LEU A 167 12.76 9.18 -5.97
N HIS A 168 11.52 9.32 -5.53
CA HIS A 168 11.16 9.87 -4.23
C HIS A 168 10.65 8.75 -3.31
N PHE A 169 11.05 8.79 -2.04
CA PHE A 169 10.71 7.82 -1.01
C PHE A 169 10.41 8.57 0.28
N ALA A 170 9.21 8.43 0.84
CA ALA A 170 8.80 9.32 1.91
C ALA A 170 7.82 8.71 2.92
N GLY A 171 7.90 9.18 4.16
CA GLY A 171 7.06 8.70 5.27
C GLY A 171 7.42 7.28 5.72
N GLY A 172 6.44 6.57 6.26
CA GLY A 172 6.60 5.24 6.82
C GLY A 172 7.13 5.27 8.25
N ARG A 173 7.91 4.26 8.61
CA ARG A 173 8.37 4.05 10.00
C ARG A 173 9.88 4.02 10.12
N GLU A 174 10.43 4.45 11.25
CA GLU A 174 11.85 4.30 11.64
C GLU A 174 11.99 3.67 13.02
N GLN A 175 13.18 3.18 13.30
CA GLN A 175 13.59 2.69 14.61
C GLN A 175 13.66 3.84 15.62
N ILE A 176 13.16 3.62 16.84
CA ILE A 176 13.32 4.56 17.98
C ILE A 176 14.74 4.46 18.58
N GLY A 177 15.37 3.30 18.44
CA GLY A 177 16.72 2.99 18.93
C GLY A 177 17.39 1.93 18.06
N THR A 178 18.15 1.02 18.65
CA THR A 178 18.82 -0.05 17.90
C THR A 178 17.95 -1.30 17.70
N ALA A 179 16.84 -1.41 18.44
CA ALA A 179 15.87 -2.49 18.24
C ALA A 179 15.05 -2.24 16.97
N ASN A 180 14.70 -3.33 16.27
CA ASN A 180 14.06 -3.33 14.96
C ASN A 180 13.39 -4.69 14.72
N ALA A 181 12.65 -5.18 15.71
CA ALA A 181 12.08 -6.52 15.67
C ALA A 181 10.55 -6.50 15.73
N ALA A 182 9.99 -5.51 16.42
CA ALA A 182 8.57 -5.44 16.70
C ALA A 182 8.00 -4.05 16.42
N TRP A 183 6.67 -3.99 16.29
CA TRP A 183 5.92 -2.75 16.13
C TRP A 183 6.28 -1.69 17.19
N SER A 184 6.55 -2.10 18.43
CA SER A 184 6.91 -1.20 19.54
C SER A 184 8.29 -0.54 19.40
N ASP A 185 9.14 -1.06 18.52
CA ASP A 185 10.50 -0.54 18.31
C ASP A 185 10.52 0.63 17.33
N HIS A 186 9.39 0.92 16.68
CA HIS A 186 9.32 1.90 15.60
C HIS A 186 8.38 3.07 15.90
N VAL A 187 8.68 4.20 15.27
CA VAL A 187 7.88 5.43 15.27
C VAL A 187 7.61 5.86 13.82
N ASP A 188 6.54 6.63 13.62
CA ASP A 188 6.26 7.23 12.33
C ASP A 188 7.30 8.29 12.00
N THR A 189 7.67 8.40 10.73
CA THR A 189 8.56 9.43 10.23
C THR A 189 7.86 10.30 9.21
N ASN A 190 8.35 11.51 9.03
CA ASN A 190 8.01 12.35 7.89
C ASN A 190 9.19 12.58 6.94
N THR A 191 10.27 11.83 7.13
CA THR A 191 11.46 11.95 6.28
C THR A 191 11.09 11.70 4.81
N HIS A 192 11.70 12.48 3.92
CA HIS A 192 11.52 12.39 2.49
C HIS A 192 12.88 12.43 1.81
N TRP A 193 13.21 11.37 1.07
CA TRP A 193 14.44 11.26 0.31
C TRP A 193 14.18 11.27 -1.20
N ARG A 194 15.10 11.89 -1.94
CA ARG A 194 15.20 11.83 -3.39
C ARG A 194 16.49 11.10 -3.80
N PHE A 195 16.34 10.09 -4.64
CA PHE A 195 17.42 9.35 -5.28
C PHE A 195 17.62 9.80 -6.73
N ASP A 196 18.86 10.12 -7.11
CA ASP A 196 19.20 10.53 -8.47
C ASP A 196 19.72 9.39 -9.35
N GLY A 197 19.70 8.14 -8.88
CA GLY A 197 20.33 6.99 -9.54
C GLY A 197 21.72 6.64 -8.97
N SER A 198 22.29 7.51 -8.15
CA SER A 198 23.58 7.28 -7.49
C SER A 198 23.53 7.49 -5.98
N VAL A 199 22.89 8.57 -5.52
CA VAL A 199 22.84 8.94 -4.10
C VAL A 199 21.45 9.40 -3.68
N TRP A 200 21.12 9.10 -2.43
CA TRP A 200 19.94 9.61 -1.74
C TRP A 200 20.26 10.96 -1.09
N ARG A 201 19.32 11.90 -1.14
CA ARG A 201 19.40 13.19 -0.45
C ARG A 201 18.09 13.52 0.23
N ASP A 202 18.14 14.20 1.36
CA ASP A 202 16.97 14.78 1.98
C ASP A 202 16.37 15.89 1.09
N VAL A 203 15.04 15.91 1.06
CA VAL A 203 14.20 16.96 0.46
C VAL A 203 13.12 17.31 1.49
N ALA A 204 12.22 18.26 1.20
CA ALA A 204 11.25 18.74 2.16
C ALA A 204 10.42 17.59 2.77
N PRO A 205 10.36 17.50 4.11
CA PRO A 205 9.69 16.40 4.79
C PRO A 205 8.18 16.49 4.65
N LEU A 206 7.48 15.36 4.74
CA LEU A 206 6.02 15.34 4.80
C LEU A 206 5.52 16.20 5.97
N PRO A 207 4.41 16.91 5.83
CA PRO A 207 3.80 17.62 6.95
C PRO A 207 3.37 16.67 8.08
N THR A 208 2.77 15.52 7.74
CA THR A 208 2.32 14.53 8.72
C THR A 208 3.17 13.26 8.65
N ALA A 209 3.86 12.95 9.76
CA ALA A 209 4.54 11.66 9.94
C ALA A 209 3.49 10.53 10.02
N ARG A 210 3.52 9.59 9.07
CA ARG A 210 2.53 8.50 8.99
C ARG A 210 3.07 7.30 8.23
N ASN A 211 2.49 6.14 8.53
CA ASN A 211 2.74 4.87 7.85
C ASN A 211 1.52 4.42 7.06
N SER A 212 1.72 3.49 6.13
CA SER A 212 0.64 2.78 5.41
C SER A 212 -0.33 3.71 4.69
N ALA A 213 0.21 4.84 4.21
CA ALA A 213 -0.44 5.78 3.31
C ALA A 213 -0.35 5.27 1.86
N ALA A 214 -1.16 5.85 0.97
CA ALA A 214 -1.09 5.60 -0.46
C ALA A 214 -0.71 6.88 -1.20
N ALA A 215 -0.22 6.75 -2.43
CA ALA A 215 0.16 7.91 -3.20
C ALA A 215 0.06 7.69 -4.71
N ALA A 216 -0.17 8.77 -5.45
CA ALA A 216 -0.10 8.78 -6.91
C ALA A 216 0.30 10.17 -7.44
N MET A 217 0.71 10.21 -8.71
CA MET A 217 1.05 11.45 -9.40
C MET A 217 -0.19 12.02 -10.10
N ILE A 218 -0.46 13.32 -9.95
CA ILE A 218 -1.34 14.05 -10.87
C ILE A 218 -0.49 15.11 -11.57
N GLY A 219 -0.25 14.92 -12.88
CA GLY A 219 0.72 15.74 -13.60
C GLY A 219 2.10 15.62 -12.97
N GLU A 220 2.65 16.73 -12.48
CA GLU A 220 3.96 16.77 -11.79
C GLU A 220 3.85 16.81 -10.26
N ASN A 221 2.63 16.80 -9.72
CA ASN A 221 2.40 16.86 -8.28
C ASN A 221 2.24 15.45 -7.71
N TRP A 222 2.91 15.20 -6.59
CA TRP A 222 2.80 13.94 -5.87
C TRP A 222 1.80 14.05 -4.73
N HIS A 223 0.70 13.32 -4.83
CA HIS A 223 -0.37 13.30 -3.83
C HIS A 223 -0.18 12.10 -2.91
N VAL A 224 -0.11 12.34 -1.60
CA VAL A 224 -0.04 11.32 -0.55
C VAL A 224 -1.28 11.42 0.32
N VAL A 225 -2.04 10.34 0.39
CA VAL A 225 -3.37 10.29 1.01
C VAL A 225 -3.48 9.18 2.05
N GLY A 226 -4.30 9.42 3.06
CA GLY A 226 -4.59 8.44 4.09
C GLY A 226 -3.36 8.11 4.93
N GLY A 227 -3.33 6.87 5.41
CA GLY A 227 -2.32 6.34 6.31
C GLY A 227 -2.78 6.33 7.76
N ARG A 228 -1.87 5.93 8.65
CA ARG A 228 -2.09 5.85 10.09
C ARG A 228 -0.94 6.45 10.85
N THR A 229 -1.28 7.02 12.00
CA THR A 229 -0.31 7.46 13.00
C THR A 229 -0.39 6.55 14.23
N VAL A 230 0.73 6.38 14.92
CA VAL A 230 0.81 5.63 16.19
C VAL A 230 -0.02 6.32 17.28
N ALA A 231 -0.19 7.65 17.20
CA ALA A 231 -0.92 8.43 18.20
C ALA A 231 -2.44 8.36 18.02
N ASP A 232 -2.92 8.57 16.78
CA ASP A 232 -4.32 8.90 16.52
C ASP A 232 -5.05 7.87 15.64
N GLY A 233 -4.36 6.82 15.17
CA GLY A 233 -4.96 5.84 14.26
C GLY A 233 -5.02 6.36 12.83
N ASN A 234 -6.01 5.90 12.07
CA ASN A 234 -6.15 6.28 10.66
C ASN A 234 -6.36 7.79 10.52
N THR A 235 -5.76 8.39 9.50
CA THR A 235 -5.86 9.82 9.21
C THR A 235 -6.45 10.05 7.82
N PRO A 236 -7.27 11.10 7.63
CA PRO A 236 -7.74 11.52 6.31
C PRO A 236 -6.76 12.48 5.61
N ALA A 237 -5.51 12.61 6.09
CA ALA A 237 -4.54 13.56 5.57
C ALA A 237 -4.35 13.41 4.05
N HIS A 238 -4.36 14.54 3.35
CA HIS A 238 -4.07 14.64 1.92
C HIS A 238 -3.04 15.75 1.72
N GLU A 239 -1.84 15.36 1.29
CA GLU A 239 -0.71 16.26 1.14
C GLU A 239 -0.12 16.13 -0.27
N VAL A 240 0.24 17.26 -0.86
CA VAL A 240 0.70 17.38 -2.24
C VAL A 240 2.10 17.98 -2.25
N TYR A 241 3.05 17.28 -2.87
CA TYR A 241 4.41 17.73 -3.05
C TYR A 241 4.64 18.30 -4.46
N ASP A 242 5.18 19.51 -4.50
CA ASP A 242 5.71 20.14 -5.70
C ASP A 242 7.25 20.08 -5.65
N ALA A 243 7.84 19.29 -6.55
CA ALA A 243 9.29 19.11 -6.63
C ALA A 243 10.04 20.34 -7.17
N ARG A 244 9.35 21.27 -7.84
CA ARG A 244 9.96 22.51 -8.36
C ARG A 244 10.24 23.49 -7.23
N GLU A 245 9.39 23.46 -6.20
CA GLU A 245 9.50 24.31 -5.02
C GLU A 245 10.13 23.60 -3.82
N ASP A 246 10.35 22.28 -3.92
CA ASP A 246 10.71 21.41 -2.80
C ASP A 246 9.79 21.66 -1.60
N ARG A 247 8.47 21.50 -1.82
CA ARG A 247 7.46 21.94 -0.86
C ARG A 247 6.20 21.09 -0.87
N TRP A 248 5.74 20.78 0.35
CA TRP A 248 4.45 20.15 0.59
C TRP A 248 3.34 21.16 0.87
N ARG A 249 2.10 20.77 0.55
CA ARG A 249 0.86 21.51 0.77
C ARG A 249 -0.23 20.58 1.24
N SER A 250 -1.12 21.05 2.10
CA SER A 250 -2.37 20.34 2.35
C SER A 250 -3.34 20.58 1.20
N ALA A 251 -4.07 19.54 0.81
CA ALA A 251 -5.26 19.61 -0.02
C ALA A 251 -6.48 19.18 0.82
N ALA A 252 -7.68 19.16 0.23
CA ALA A 252 -8.87 18.69 0.90
C ALA A 252 -8.66 17.27 1.45
N PRO A 253 -8.93 17.04 2.75
CA PRO A 253 -8.73 15.73 3.37
C PRO A 253 -9.69 14.71 2.78
N MET A 254 -9.30 13.43 2.81
CA MET A 254 -10.20 12.34 2.47
C MET A 254 -11.48 12.41 3.31
N PRO A 255 -12.65 12.02 2.79
CA PRO A 255 -13.89 12.00 3.56
C PRO A 255 -13.85 11.07 4.78
N GLN A 256 -12.99 10.05 4.73
CA GLN A 256 -12.77 9.07 5.78
C GLN A 256 -11.27 8.76 5.92
N GLY A 257 -10.78 8.60 7.15
CA GLY A 257 -9.39 8.21 7.40
C GLY A 257 -9.19 6.71 7.17
N GLN A 258 -8.29 6.35 6.27
CA GLN A 258 -8.04 4.96 5.84
C GLN A 258 -6.53 4.69 5.82
N ALA A 259 -6.10 3.48 6.21
CA ALA A 259 -4.69 3.04 6.15
C ALA A 259 -4.59 1.64 5.54
N GLY A 260 -3.43 1.29 4.99
CA GLY A 260 -3.27 0.05 4.21
C GLY A 260 -4.12 0.06 2.93
N LEU A 261 -4.40 1.27 2.42
CA LEU A 261 -5.21 1.55 1.24
C LEU A 261 -4.37 1.56 -0.03
N ALA A 262 -5.03 1.55 -1.19
CA ALA A 262 -4.42 1.79 -2.48
C ALA A 262 -4.85 3.15 -3.06
N ALA A 263 -3.98 3.74 -3.87
CA ALA A 263 -4.30 4.93 -4.65
C ALA A 263 -3.67 4.86 -6.04
N ALA A 264 -4.35 5.45 -7.03
CA ALA A 264 -3.87 5.56 -8.40
C ALA A 264 -4.53 6.76 -9.09
N SER A 265 -3.92 7.25 -10.16
CA SER A 265 -4.40 8.41 -10.91
C SER A 265 -4.83 8.01 -12.33
N VAL A 266 -6.02 8.41 -12.75
CA VAL A 266 -6.54 8.25 -14.12
C VAL A 266 -7.25 9.54 -14.52
N GLY A 267 -7.11 9.97 -15.78
CA GLY A 267 -7.83 11.15 -16.29
C GLY A 267 -7.53 12.47 -15.57
N GLY A 268 -6.39 12.57 -14.85
CA GLY A 268 -6.04 13.75 -14.05
C GLY A 268 -6.74 13.82 -12.68
N MET A 269 -7.46 12.77 -12.29
CA MET A 269 -8.07 12.61 -10.97
C MET A 269 -7.29 11.58 -10.15
N LEU A 270 -7.42 11.66 -8.83
CA LEU A 270 -6.83 10.72 -7.88
C LEU A 270 -7.94 9.83 -7.31
N TYR A 271 -7.71 8.53 -7.29
CA TYR A 271 -8.66 7.55 -6.76
C TYR A 271 -8.03 6.84 -5.55
N ALA A 272 -8.82 6.59 -4.51
CA ALA A 272 -8.42 5.89 -3.30
C ALA A 272 -9.38 4.74 -2.99
N PHE A 273 -8.84 3.60 -2.59
CA PHE A 273 -9.57 2.34 -2.45
C PHE A 273 -9.14 1.56 -1.20
N GLY A 274 -10.12 1.03 -0.48
CA GLY A 274 -9.89 0.02 0.55
C GLY A 274 -9.15 0.54 1.79
N GLY A 275 -8.40 -0.35 2.42
CA GLY A 275 -7.77 -0.12 3.72
C GLY A 275 -8.58 -0.70 4.88
N GLU A 276 -8.03 -0.56 6.08
CA GLU A 276 -8.51 -1.21 7.30
C GLU A 276 -8.80 -0.23 8.43
N PHE A 277 -9.60 -0.66 9.41
CA PHE A 277 -9.80 0.00 10.70
C PHE A 277 -9.81 -1.02 11.83
N PHE A 278 -9.61 -0.56 13.06
CA PHE A 278 -9.42 -1.43 14.24
C PHE A 278 -10.41 -1.18 15.37
N ASP A 279 -11.19 -0.11 15.29
CA ASP A 279 -12.24 0.25 16.22
C ASP A 279 -13.52 -0.58 16.00
N ASN A 280 -14.30 -0.77 17.07
CA ASN A 280 -15.59 -1.48 17.07
C ASN A 280 -15.58 -2.90 16.47
N GLY A 281 -14.47 -3.62 16.59
CA GLY A 281 -14.31 -4.98 16.05
C GLY A 281 -13.44 -5.05 14.80
N GLY A 282 -13.05 -3.90 14.24
CA GLY A 282 -12.21 -3.79 13.07
C GLY A 282 -12.88 -4.26 11.78
N GLY A 283 -12.23 -4.00 10.66
CA GLY A 283 -12.74 -4.37 9.34
C GLY A 283 -11.98 -3.68 8.22
N VAL A 284 -12.45 -3.93 7.00
CA VAL A 284 -11.95 -3.32 5.77
C VAL A 284 -13.00 -2.37 5.19
N TYR A 285 -12.55 -1.30 4.55
CA TYR A 285 -13.43 -0.28 3.97
C TYR A 285 -13.88 -0.67 2.55
N PRO A 286 -15.19 -0.83 2.28
CA PRO A 286 -15.71 -0.92 0.92
C PRO A 286 -15.65 0.42 0.17
N GLU A 287 -15.68 1.54 0.89
CA GLU A 287 -15.80 2.86 0.30
C GLU A 287 -14.60 3.21 -0.58
N ALA A 288 -14.91 3.72 -1.77
CA ALA A 288 -13.93 4.23 -2.71
C ALA A 288 -14.20 5.71 -2.99
N TRP A 289 -13.13 6.45 -3.28
CA TRP A 289 -13.18 7.91 -3.41
C TRP A 289 -12.43 8.40 -4.63
N VAL A 290 -12.93 9.46 -5.25
CA VAL A 290 -12.22 10.22 -6.30
C VAL A 290 -12.00 11.66 -5.84
N TYR A 291 -10.84 12.21 -6.13
CA TYR A 291 -10.46 13.59 -5.89
C TYR A 291 -10.23 14.33 -7.20
N ASP A 292 -10.91 15.46 -7.34
CA ASP A 292 -10.70 16.41 -8.43
C ASP A 292 -9.78 17.56 -7.95
N PRO A 293 -8.54 17.65 -8.47
CA PRO A 293 -7.61 18.73 -8.13
C PRO A 293 -8.05 20.12 -8.61
N ALA A 294 -8.95 20.22 -9.58
CA ALA A 294 -9.45 21.51 -10.09
C ALA A 294 -10.43 22.17 -9.11
N SER A 295 -11.24 21.37 -8.42
CA SER A 295 -12.17 21.84 -7.40
C SER A 295 -11.69 21.66 -5.96
N ASP A 296 -10.62 20.90 -5.73
CA ASP A 296 -10.13 20.49 -4.40
C ASP A 296 -11.24 19.80 -3.58
N VAL A 297 -11.89 18.81 -4.20
CA VAL A 297 -13.05 18.12 -3.61
C VAL A 297 -12.93 16.62 -3.84
N TRP A 298 -13.29 15.86 -2.81
CA TRP A 298 -13.52 14.42 -2.89
C TRP A 298 -15.00 14.10 -3.13
N ALA A 299 -15.25 13.05 -3.91
CA ALA A 299 -16.57 12.47 -4.12
C ALA A 299 -16.52 10.95 -3.92
N ALA A 300 -17.62 10.38 -3.45
CA ALA A 300 -17.79 8.93 -3.41
C ALA A 300 -17.94 8.39 -4.84
N ILE A 301 -17.32 7.24 -5.11
CA ILE A 301 -17.52 6.42 -6.31
C ILE A 301 -18.07 5.06 -5.88
N PRO A 302 -18.43 4.16 -6.81
CA PRO A 302 -18.96 2.85 -6.44
C PRO A 302 -18.01 2.08 -5.52
N ASP A 303 -18.57 1.54 -4.43
CA ASP A 303 -17.84 0.71 -3.47
C ASP A 303 -17.10 -0.45 -4.13
N MET A 304 -15.99 -0.85 -3.53
CA MET A 304 -15.24 -2.04 -3.91
C MET A 304 -16.14 -3.29 -3.75
N PRO A 305 -16.31 -4.12 -4.80
CA PRO A 305 -17.00 -5.40 -4.70
C PRO A 305 -16.36 -6.35 -3.68
N TYR A 306 -15.03 -6.30 -3.57
CA TYR A 306 -14.25 -7.08 -2.61
C TYR A 306 -13.36 -6.14 -1.77
N PRO A 307 -13.87 -5.56 -0.69
CA PRO A 307 -13.12 -4.64 0.18
C PRO A 307 -11.86 -5.31 0.73
N ARG A 308 -10.70 -4.63 0.68
CA ARG A 308 -9.41 -5.19 1.11
C ARG A 308 -8.49 -4.16 1.73
N HIS A 309 -7.58 -4.61 2.59
CA HIS A 309 -6.42 -3.86 3.07
C HIS A 309 -5.11 -4.49 2.57
N GLY A 310 -3.99 -3.77 2.71
CA GLY A 310 -2.66 -4.24 2.29
C GLY A 310 -2.58 -4.52 0.79
N LEU A 311 -3.45 -3.89 -0.01
CA LEU A 311 -3.58 -4.07 -1.44
C LEU A 311 -2.73 -3.04 -2.21
N GLY A 312 -2.38 -3.37 -3.46
CA GLY A 312 -1.68 -2.46 -4.35
C GLY A 312 -2.60 -1.85 -5.42
N GLY A 313 -2.39 -0.58 -5.77
CA GLY A 313 -3.07 0.09 -6.88
C GLY A 313 -2.10 0.46 -8.00
N VAL A 314 -2.44 0.10 -9.25
CA VAL A 314 -1.62 0.44 -10.42
C VAL A 314 -2.49 1.02 -11.53
N ALA A 315 -2.21 2.27 -11.93
CA ALA A 315 -2.83 2.86 -13.11
C ALA A 315 -2.25 2.26 -14.40
N VAL A 316 -3.12 1.82 -15.29
CA VAL A 316 -2.79 1.31 -16.62
C VAL A 316 -3.76 1.94 -17.61
N GLU A 317 -3.26 2.83 -18.45
CA GLU A 317 -4.06 3.60 -19.41
C GLU A 317 -5.24 4.33 -18.72
N ASP A 318 -6.47 3.93 -19.01
CA ASP A 318 -7.72 4.47 -18.46
C ASP A 318 -8.29 3.64 -17.31
N LYS A 319 -7.51 2.73 -16.73
CA LYS A 319 -7.96 1.78 -15.70
C LYS A 319 -7.03 1.75 -14.49
N ILE A 320 -7.57 1.25 -13.39
CA ILE A 320 -6.85 1.02 -12.13
C ILE A 320 -6.96 -0.44 -11.77
N TYR A 321 -5.81 -1.11 -11.64
CA TYR A 321 -5.71 -2.49 -11.17
C TYR A 321 -5.49 -2.49 -9.67
N LEU A 322 -6.41 -3.11 -8.92
CA LEU A 322 -6.34 -3.31 -7.47
C LEU A 322 -5.96 -4.76 -7.20
N ILE A 323 -4.80 -4.97 -6.59
CA ILE A 323 -4.08 -6.24 -6.61
C ILE A 323 -3.89 -6.73 -5.19
N GLY A 324 -4.25 -7.99 -4.93
CA GLY A 324 -4.02 -8.68 -3.67
C GLY A 324 -4.67 -8.00 -2.47
N GLY A 325 -4.05 -8.17 -1.31
CA GLY A 325 -4.58 -7.73 -0.02
C GLY A 325 -5.48 -8.80 0.62
N ALA A 326 -6.08 -8.47 1.76
CA ALA A 326 -6.96 -9.36 2.51
C ALA A 326 -8.34 -8.76 2.77
N LEU A 327 -9.36 -9.64 2.77
CA LEU A 327 -10.77 -9.30 3.00
C LEU A 327 -11.10 -9.03 4.48
N GLU A 328 -10.19 -9.36 5.38
CA GLU A 328 -10.31 -9.13 6.82
C GLU A 328 -9.01 -8.52 7.34
N VAL A 329 -9.08 -7.82 8.46
CA VAL A 329 -7.90 -7.19 9.07
C VAL A 329 -6.91 -8.23 9.60
N GLY A 330 -5.62 -7.96 9.42
CA GLY A 330 -4.56 -8.86 9.87
C GLY A 330 -4.24 -9.97 8.87
N GLY A 331 -4.09 -11.20 9.36
CA GLY A 331 -3.57 -12.34 8.59
C GLY A 331 -4.61 -13.24 7.93
N THR A 332 -5.90 -12.91 8.04
CA THR A 332 -7.02 -13.75 7.57
C THR A 332 -7.45 -13.35 6.17
N GLU A 333 -7.99 -14.30 5.42
CA GLU A 333 -8.56 -14.06 4.08
C GLU A 333 -7.63 -13.30 3.10
N THR A 334 -6.32 -13.57 3.14
CA THR A 334 -5.36 -13.08 2.13
C THR A 334 -5.75 -13.59 0.75
N THR A 335 -5.77 -12.70 -0.24
CA THR A 335 -6.37 -12.97 -1.55
C THR A 335 -5.35 -12.96 -2.69
N SER A 336 -5.69 -13.68 -3.77
CA SER A 336 -5.07 -13.55 -5.09
C SER A 336 -5.89 -12.67 -6.04
N ILE A 337 -6.85 -11.90 -5.51
CA ILE A 337 -7.83 -11.15 -6.30
C ILE A 337 -7.14 -10.00 -7.04
N VAL A 338 -7.56 -9.79 -8.29
CA VAL A 338 -7.31 -8.57 -9.04
C VAL A 338 -8.65 -8.01 -9.47
N GLU A 339 -8.97 -6.80 -9.00
CA GLU A 339 -10.10 -6.01 -9.50
C GLU A 339 -9.57 -4.92 -10.43
N ILE A 340 -10.38 -4.55 -11.42
CA ILE A 340 -10.09 -3.48 -12.36
C ILE A 340 -11.22 -2.48 -12.25
N TYR A 341 -10.88 -1.23 -11.91
CA TYR A 341 -11.78 -0.09 -11.95
C TYR A 341 -11.55 0.72 -13.23
N ALA A 342 -12.63 1.01 -13.96
CA ALA A 342 -12.67 1.86 -15.13
C ALA A 342 -13.54 3.09 -14.80
N PRO A 343 -12.94 4.27 -14.52
CA PRO A 343 -13.68 5.48 -14.16
C PRO A 343 -14.62 6.06 -15.21
#